data_AF-A0A7W7PSL7-F1
#
_entry.id   AF-A0A7W7PSL7-F1
#
_cell.length_a   1.000
_cell.length_b   1.000
_cell.length_c   1.000
_cell.angle_alpha   90.00
_cell.angle_beta   90.00
_cell.angle_gamma   90.00
#
_symmetry.space_group_name_H-M   'P 1'
#
loop_
_entity.id
_entity.type
_entity.pdbx_description
1 polymer ?
#
loop_
_entity_poly.entity_id
_entity_poly.type
_entity_poly.pdbx_seq_one_letter_code
_entity_poly.pdbx_strand_id
1 'polypeptide(L)'
;MAEHRPCTARNETPLQRADRNFVELLQELRVTQTGVQILFAFLLSLAFTSRFGSLDTVQRVTYVVTLLLAVLAAALFTAPAALHRSLFQQGAKPRIVQVSSRLATTGLVVLAFTFSGSVLLVVDVTTGRTGGIAAGAGAFALCLGLWGLLPRLVRRASPQPRTDAAGAERAPARPHGPARAAADRPDRTGVSPAAPSR
;
A
#
# COMPACT_ATOMS: atom_id res chain seq x y z
N MET A 1 22.76 -27.88 -14.96
CA MET A 1 21.38 -27.68 -15.44
C MET A 1 20.59 -27.15 -14.26
N ALA A 2 20.29 -25.85 -14.26
CA ALA A 2 19.72 -25.14 -13.12
C ALA A 2 18.22 -25.48 -12.97
N GLU A 3 17.84 -26.02 -11.82
CA GLU A 3 16.43 -26.16 -11.45
C GLU A 3 15.97 -24.84 -10.83
N HIS A 4 15.71 -23.85 -11.68
CA HIS A 4 14.98 -22.65 -11.30
C HIS A 4 13.50 -23.05 -11.18
N ARG A 5 13.07 -23.50 -9.99
CA ARG A 5 11.64 -23.67 -9.71
C ARG A 5 11.04 -22.28 -9.51
N PRO A 6 10.16 -21.78 -10.40
CA PRO A 6 9.37 -20.60 -10.07
C PRO A 6 8.41 -21.02 -8.96
N CYS A 7 8.77 -20.72 -7.71
CA CYS A 7 7.88 -20.89 -6.57
C CYS A 7 6.66 -19.99 -6.77
N THR A 8 5.64 -20.61 -7.31
CA THR A 8 4.29 -20.15 -7.58
C THR A 8 3.75 -19.27 -6.46
N ALA A 9 3.21 -18.11 -6.83
CA ALA A 9 2.36 -17.23 -6.01
C ALA A 9 1.05 -17.88 -5.50
N ARG A 10 0.97 -19.23 -5.47
CA ARG A 10 -0.26 -20.01 -5.28
C ARG A 10 -0.37 -20.67 -3.89
N ASN A 11 0.69 -20.62 -3.06
CA ASN A 11 0.74 -21.21 -1.69
C ASN A 11 1.13 -20.19 -0.60
N GLU A 12 0.76 -18.91 -0.76
CA GLU A 12 1.08 -17.87 0.22
C GLU A 12 -0.01 -17.78 1.29
N THR A 13 0.37 -17.91 2.58
CA THR A 13 -0.57 -17.70 3.69
C THR A 13 -1.02 -16.23 3.76
N PRO A 14 -2.24 -15.92 4.25
CA PRO A 14 -2.69 -14.53 4.42
C PRO A 14 -1.70 -13.66 5.22
N LEU A 15 -1.00 -14.28 6.17
CA LEU A 15 0.02 -13.63 6.98
C LEU A 15 1.30 -13.29 6.18
N GLN A 16 1.77 -14.19 5.31
CA GLN A 16 2.91 -13.90 4.43
C GLN A 16 2.57 -12.81 3.42
N ARG A 17 1.35 -12.81 2.87
CA ARG A 17 0.90 -11.76 1.96
C ARG A 17 0.86 -10.40 2.63
N ALA A 18 0.31 -10.32 3.85
CA ALA A 18 0.24 -9.06 4.60
C ALA A 18 1.65 -8.53 4.95
N ASP A 19 2.58 -9.43 5.27
CA ASP A 19 3.98 -9.10 5.53
C ASP A 19 4.68 -8.52 4.28
N ARG A 20 4.49 -9.17 3.13
CA ARG A 20 5.03 -8.69 1.85
C ARG A 20 4.48 -7.31 1.47
N ASN A 21 3.16 -7.13 1.52
CA ASN A 21 2.53 -5.81 1.27
C ASN A 21 3.03 -4.75 2.26
N PHE A 22 3.28 -5.14 3.51
CA PHE A 22 3.81 -4.22 4.52
C PHE A 22 5.24 -3.78 4.21
N VAL A 23 6.11 -4.70 3.77
CA VAL A 23 7.47 -4.35 3.33
C VAL A 23 7.44 -3.43 2.10
N GLU A 24 6.55 -3.68 1.13
CA GLU A 24 6.33 -2.81 -0.02
C GLU A 24 5.88 -1.40 0.42
N LEU A 25 4.90 -1.30 1.34
CA LEU A 25 4.47 -0.03 1.94
C LEU A 25 5.62 0.69 2.66
N LEU A 26 6.46 -0.01 3.41
CA LEU A 26 7.62 0.60 4.07
C LEU A 26 8.64 1.14 3.06
N GLN A 27 8.81 0.48 1.92
CA GLN A 27 9.69 0.96 0.86
C GLN A 27 9.12 2.23 0.22
N GLU A 28 7.83 2.27 -0.09
CA GLU A 28 7.14 3.46 -0.60
C GLU A 28 7.20 4.63 0.41
N LEU A 29 6.96 4.35 1.69
CA LEU A 29 7.07 5.35 2.76
C LEU A 29 8.50 5.89 2.89
N ARG A 30 9.51 5.04 2.69
CA ARG A 30 10.91 5.48 2.74
C ARG A 30 11.25 6.46 1.60
N VAL A 31 10.63 6.32 0.44
CA VAL A 31 10.74 7.32 -0.65
C VAL A 31 10.13 8.66 -0.22
N THR A 32 9.01 8.64 0.49
CA THR A 32 8.38 9.87 1.01
C THR A 32 9.18 10.50 2.15
N GLN A 33 9.82 9.66 2.98
CA GLN A 33 10.56 10.08 4.16
C GLN A 33 11.73 11.01 3.83
N THR A 34 12.44 10.78 2.73
CA THR A 34 13.54 11.68 2.29
C THR A 34 13.03 13.08 1.97
N GLY A 35 11.85 13.19 1.37
CA GLY A 35 11.19 14.48 1.11
C GLY A 35 10.89 15.25 2.41
N VAL A 36 10.42 14.56 3.46
CA VAL A 36 10.17 15.17 4.77
C VAL A 36 11.47 15.67 5.40
N GLN A 37 12.57 14.92 5.29
CA GLN A 37 13.86 15.30 5.85
C GLN A 37 14.41 16.57 5.20
N ILE A 38 14.33 16.67 3.86
CA ILE A 38 14.76 17.87 3.13
C ILE A 38 13.94 19.08 3.56
N LEU A 39 12.61 18.92 3.64
CA LEU A 39 11.71 19.99 4.08
C LEU A 39 12.04 20.44 5.51
N PHE A 40 12.22 19.48 6.42
CA PHE A 40 12.58 19.76 7.80
C PHE A 40 13.92 20.49 7.91
N ALA A 41 14.94 20.06 7.17
CA ALA A 41 16.23 20.73 7.13
C ALA A 41 16.12 22.15 6.59
N PHE A 42 15.36 22.36 5.51
CA PHE A 42 15.13 23.69 4.95
C PHE A 42 14.44 24.63 5.95
N LEU A 43 13.39 24.15 6.62
CA LEU A 43 12.72 24.90 7.68
C LEU A 43 13.71 25.21 8.82
N LEU A 44 14.50 24.24 9.26
CA LEU A 44 15.48 24.47 10.33
C LEU A 44 16.53 25.51 9.92
N SER A 45 17.06 25.45 8.70
CA SER A 45 17.99 26.45 8.17
C SER A 45 17.40 27.86 8.16
N LEU A 46 16.10 28.00 7.85
CA LEU A 46 15.41 29.29 7.82
C LEU A 46 15.46 30.03 9.17
N ALA A 47 15.42 29.31 10.30
CA ALA A 47 15.53 29.90 11.65
C ALA A 47 16.90 30.54 11.94
N PHE A 48 17.96 30.08 11.28
CA PHE A 48 19.32 30.60 11.47
C PHE A 48 19.68 31.71 10.48
N THR A 49 18.78 32.06 9.56
CA THR A 49 19.01 33.17 8.63
C THR A 49 18.81 34.51 9.32
N SER A 50 19.56 35.53 8.91
CA SER A 50 19.39 36.92 9.38
C SER A 50 17.97 37.45 9.13
N ARG A 51 17.31 36.93 8.08
CA ARG A 51 15.92 37.25 7.72
C ARG A 51 14.91 36.82 8.78
N PHE A 52 15.21 35.79 9.58
CA PHE A 52 14.29 35.29 10.62
C PHE A 52 13.94 36.35 11.67
N GLY A 53 14.91 37.21 12.03
CA GLY A 53 14.70 38.30 13.00
C GLY A 53 13.71 39.35 12.50
N SER A 54 13.59 39.52 11.18
CA SER A 54 12.69 40.48 10.54
C SER A 54 11.29 39.93 10.23
N LEU A 55 10.99 38.68 10.59
CA LEU A 55 9.67 38.09 10.35
C LEU A 55 8.61 38.70 11.27
N ASP A 56 7.41 38.90 10.72
CA ASP A 56 6.25 39.29 11.52
C ASP A 56 5.78 38.13 12.44
N THR A 57 4.91 38.45 13.40
CA THR A 57 4.42 37.47 14.37
C THR A 57 3.69 36.31 13.71
N VAL A 58 2.91 36.56 12.65
CA VAL A 58 2.13 35.53 11.95
C VAL A 58 3.05 34.59 11.16
N GLN A 59 4.08 35.11 10.50
CA GLN A 59 5.13 34.35 9.82
C GLN A 59 5.87 33.45 10.80
N ARG A 60 6.25 34.00 11.98
CA ARG A 60 6.95 33.23 13.00
C ARG A 60 6.09 32.11 13.58
N VAL A 61 4.80 32.38 13.87
CA VAL A 61 3.87 31.34 14.34
C VAL A 61 3.65 30.28 13.26
N THR A 62 3.42 30.69 12.02
CA THR A 62 3.26 29.78 10.87
C THR A 62 4.49 28.90 10.70
N TYR A 63 5.68 29.48 10.82
CA TYR A 63 6.95 28.75 10.77
C TYR A 63 7.03 27.68 11.86
N VAL A 64 6.78 28.03 13.12
CA VAL A 64 6.86 27.09 14.25
C VAL A 64 5.83 25.96 14.09
N VAL A 65 4.59 26.29 13.74
CA VAL A 65 3.54 25.29 13.50
C VAL A 65 3.94 24.35 12.36
N THR A 66 4.44 24.89 11.25
CA THR A 66 4.88 24.09 10.10
C THR A 66 6.06 23.18 10.47
N LEU A 67 7.03 23.68 11.25
CA LEU A 67 8.16 22.90 11.72
C LEU A 67 7.70 21.73 12.62
N LEU A 68 6.76 21.98 13.55
CA LEU A 68 6.20 20.94 14.40
C LEU A 68 5.41 19.89 13.60
N LEU A 69 4.66 20.31 12.58
CA LEU A 69 3.99 19.39 11.66
C LEU A 69 4.98 18.54 10.85
N ALA A 70 6.12 19.10 10.46
CA ALA A 70 7.19 18.36 9.79
C ALA A 70 7.76 17.25 10.71
N VAL A 71 8.04 17.58 11.97
CA VAL A 71 8.48 16.61 12.98
C VAL A 71 7.43 15.53 13.20
N LEU A 72 6.16 15.91 13.32
CA LEU A 72 5.06 14.97 13.49
C LEU A 72 4.93 14.03 12.28
N ALA A 73 5.02 14.54 11.05
CA ALA A 73 5.01 13.71 9.84
C ALA A 73 6.17 12.71 9.82
N ALA A 74 7.38 13.16 10.15
CA ALA A 74 8.56 12.30 10.23
C ALA A 74 8.39 11.18 11.28
N ALA A 75 7.85 11.52 12.46
CA ALA A 75 7.56 10.55 13.51
C ALA A 75 6.50 9.53 13.06
N LEU A 76 5.42 9.99 12.42
CA LEU A 76 4.35 9.11 11.90
C LEU A 76 4.84 8.16 10.80
N PHE A 77 5.76 8.58 9.93
CA PHE A 77 6.34 7.69 8.92
C PHE A 77 7.39 6.72 9.48
N THR A 78 8.06 7.09 10.57
CA THR A 78 9.01 6.20 11.25
C THR A 78 8.30 5.16 12.12
N ALA A 79 7.12 5.49 12.65
CA ALA A 79 6.38 4.63 13.58
C ALA A 79 6.03 3.22 13.05
N PRO A 80 5.59 3.01 11.79
CA PRO A 80 5.36 1.68 11.23
C PRO A 80 6.59 0.76 11.30
N ALA A 81 7.78 1.28 10.99
CA ALA A 81 9.02 0.51 11.04
C ALA A 81 9.38 0.13 12.49
N ALA A 82 9.17 1.04 13.44
CA ALA A 82 9.39 0.78 14.86
C ALA A 82 8.39 -0.24 15.43
N LEU A 83 7.10 -0.11 15.09
CA LEU A 83 6.05 -1.05 15.47
C LEU A 83 6.32 -2.45 14.91
N HIS A 84 6.74 -2.54 13.66
CA HIS A 84 7.13 -3.80 13.05
C HIS A 84 8.28 -4.44 13.83
N ARG A 85 9.38 -3.70 14.10
CA ARG A 85 10.52 -4.22 14.86
C ARG A 85 10.15 -4.71 16.27
N SER A 86 9.23 -4.02 16.95
CA SER A 86 8.84 -4.32 18.33
C SER A 86 7.82 -5.47 18.44
N LEU A 87 6.76 -5.46 17.63
CA LEU A 87 5.65 -6.40 17.77
C LEU A 87 5.79 -7.69 16.94
N PHE A 88 6.78 -7.78 16.03
CA PHE A 88 7.03 -9.04 15.31
C PHE A 88 7.38 -10.19 16.25
N GLN A 89 7.96 -9.88 17.40
CA GLN A 89 8.30 -10.87 18.43
C GLN A 89 7.06 -11.41 19.18
N GLN A 90 5.89 -10.77 19.06
CA GLN A 90 4.70 -11.05 19.86
C GLN A 90 3.54 -11.71 19.07
N GLY A 91 3.73 -12.06 17.79
CA GLY A 91 2.78 -12.89 17.02
C GLY A 91 1.45 -12.24 16.58
N ALA A 92 1.18 -10.97 16.91
CA ALA A 92 -0.08 -10.27 16.60
C ALA A 92 -0.11 -9.58 15.22
N LYS A 93 0.17 -10.34 14.15
CA LYS A 93 0.42 -9.82 12.78
C LYS A 93 -0.71 -8.98 12.12
N PRO A 94 -2.02 -9.29 12.25
CA PRO A 94 -3.05 -8.55 11.52
C PRO A 94 -3.27 -7.11 12.01
N ARG A 95 -3.13 -6.88 13.32
CA ARG A 95 -3.40 -5.58 13.96
C ARG A 95 -2.30 -4.57 13.64
N ILE A 96 -1.06 -5.03 13.49
CA ILE A 96 0.10 -4.20 13.13
C ILE A 96 -0.11 -3.55 11.76
N VAL A 97 -0.55 -4.32 10.76
CA VAL A 97 -0.76 -3.82 9.39
C VAL A 97 -1.84 -2.73 9.35
N GLN A 98 -2.95 -2.92 10.07
CA GLN A 98 -4.02 -1.91 10.13
C GLN A 98 -3.56 -0.61 10.81
N VAL A 99 -2.83 -0.72 11.94
CA VAL A 99 -2.31 0.46 12.65
C VAL A 99 -1.28 1.19 11.79
N SER A 100 -0.37 0.47 11.16
CA SER A 100 0.63 1.07 10.27
C SER A 100 0.03 1.78 9.07
N SER A 101 -0.99 1.20 8.44
CA SER A 101 -1.72 1.84 7.34
C SER A 101 -2.41 3.13 7.79
N ARG A 102 -3.00 3.15 8.99
CA ARG A 102 -3.58 4.37 9.59
C ARG A 102 -2.50 5.41 9.87
N LEU A 103 -1.37 5.03 10.46
CA LEU A 103 -0.24 5.94 10.71
C LEU A 103 0.31 6.54 9.42
N ALA A 104 0.49 5.73 8.37
CA ALA A 104 0.90 6.17 7.05
C ALA A 104 -0.09 7.18 6.46
N THR A 105 -1.39 6.89 6.52
CA THR A 105 -2.44 7.77 6.02
C THR A 105 -2.48 9.11 6.78
N THR A 106 -2.45 9.05 8.12
CA THR A 106 -2.40 10.26 8.97
C THR A 106 -1.12 11.05 8.71
N GLY A 107 0.03 10.39 8.55
CA GLY A 107 1.30 11.02 8.21
C GLY A 107 1.25 11.76 6.88
N LEU A 108 0.57 11.18 5.87
CA LEU A 108 0.36 11.82 4.56
C LEU A 108 -0.49 13.09 4.66
N VAL A 109 -1.54 13.06 5.49
CA VAL A 109 -2.39 14.23 5.75
C VAL A 109 -1.60 15.33 6.46
N VAL A 110 -0.85 14.97 7.51
CA VAL A 110 0.02 15.93 8.21
C VAL A 110 1.05 16.52 7.26
N LEU A 111 1.66 15.70 6.40
CA LEU A 111 2.62 16.16 5.38
C LEU A 111 1.99 17.16 4.40
N ALA A 112 0.72 16.99 4.03
CA ALA A 112 -0.01 17.96 3.19
C ALA A 112 -0.06 19.34 3.83
N PHE A 113 -0.38 19.39 5.14
CA PHE A 113 -0.38 20.64 5.89
C PHE A 113 1.03 21.22 6.00
N THR A 114 2.05 20.38 6.20
CA THR A 114 3.45 20.83 6.27
C THR A 114 3.92 21.45 4.95
N PHE A 115 3.61 20.85 3.80
CA PHE A 115 3.95 21.43 2.50
C PHE A 115 3.18 22.72 2.23
N SER A 116 1.88 22.73 2.50
CA SER A 116 1.06 23.94 2.37
C SER A 116 1.59 25.08 3.24
N GLY A 117 1.89 24.82 4.51
CA GLY A 117 2.47 25.79 5.44
C GLY A 117 3.85 26.30 5.01
N SER A 118 4.69 25.40 4.49
CA SER A 118 6.02 25.76 3.97
C SER A 118 5.92 26.67 2.75
N VAL A 119 5.07 26.34 1.78
CA VAL A 119 4.84 27.17 0.58
C VAL A 119 4.22 28.51 0.96
N LEU A 120 3.22 28.49 1.85
CA LEU A 120 2.60 29.71 2.37
C LEU A 120 3.65 30.64 2.96
N LEU A 121 4.51 30.12 3.84
CA LEU A 121 5.55 30.91 4.51
C LEU A 121 6.55 31.50 3.50
N VAL A 122 7.06 30.69 2.58
CA VAL A 122 8.05 31.15 1.58
C VAL A 122 7.46 32.23 0.68
N VAL A 123 6.23 32.02 0.20
CA VAL A 123 5.57 32.97 -0.71
C VAL A 123 5.12 34.22 0.04
N ASP A 124 4.68 34.11 1.29
CA ASP A 124 4.34 35.25 2.15
C ASP A 124 5.56 36.15 2.39
N VAL A 125 6.73 35.56 2.68
CA VAL A 125 7.97 36.31 2.91
C VAL A 125 8.48 37.02 1.64
N THR A 126 8.16 36.50 0.46
CA THR A 126 8.69 37.00 -0.83
C THR A 126 7.73 37.93 -1.56
N THR A 127 6.42 37.67 -1.51
CA THR A 127 5.38 38.37 -2.29
C THR A 127 4.29 39.01 -1.42
N GLY A 128 4.30 38.75 -0.11
CA GLY A 128 3.31 39.22 0.85
C GLY A 128 2.15 38.25 1.10
N ARG A 129 1.30 38.62 2.07
CA ARG A 129 0.29 37.73 2.67
C ARG A 129 -0.71 37.14 1.68
N THR A 130 -1.17 37.94 0.73
CA THR A 130 -2.15 37.52 -0.27
C THR A 130 -1.57 36.45 -1.20
N GLY A 131 -0.34 36.65 -1.69
CA GLY A 131 0.39 35.64 -2.46
C GLY A 131 0.65 34.37 -1.65
N GLY A 132 1.06 34.52 -0.39
CA GLY A 132 1.27 33.41 0.54
C GLY A 132 0.03 32.54 0.72
N ILE A 133 -1.12 33.15 1.00
CA ILE A 133 -2.39 32.44 1.18
C ILE A 133 -2.80 31.73 -0.11
N ALA A 134 -2.70 32.39 -1.27
CA ALA A 134 -3.07 31.80 -2.55
C ALA A 134 -2.18 30.59 -2.89
N ALA A 135 -0.87 30.71 -2.71
CA ALA A 135 0.08 29.64 -2.96
C ALA A 135 -0.08 28.48 -1.95
N GLY A 136 -0.27 28.78 -0.67
CA GLY A 136 -0.53 27.78 0.37
C GLY A 136 -1.81 26.99 0.11
N ALA A 137 -2.90 27.69 -0.25
CA ALA A 137 -4.17 27.06 -0.61
C ALA A 137 -4.04 26.22 -1.89
N GLY A 138 -3.32 26.72 -2.91
CA GLY A 138 -3.03 25.98 -4.14
C GLY A 138 -2.23 24.71 -3.88
N ALA A 139 -1.17 24.80 -3.07
CA ALA A 139 -0.38 23.64 -2.66
C ALA A 139 -1.20 22.61 -1.87
N PHE A 140 -2.07 23.07 -0.97
CA PHE A 140 -2.97 22.19 -0.22
C PHE A 140 -3.98 21.49 -1.13
N ALA A 141 -4.61 22.24 -2.05
CA ALA A 141 -5.54 21.68 -3.03
C ALA A 141 -4.85 20.67 -3.96
N LEU A 142 -3.61 20.96 -4.38
CA LEU A 142 -2.78 20.05 -5.17
C LEU A 142 -2.51 18.74 -4.40
N CYS A 143 -2.08 18.84 -3.13
CA CYS A 143 -1.85 17.68 -2.27
C CYS A 143 -3.13 16.85 -2.10
N LEU A 144 -4.26 17.48 -1.79
CA LEU A 144 -5.54 16.78 -1.66
C LEU A 144 -6.02 16.17 -2.98
N GLY A 145 -5.77 16.85 -4.10
CA GLY A 145 -6.09 16.37 -5.44
C GLY A 145 -5.31 15.09 -5.78
N LEU A 146 -3.99 15.14 -5.66
CA LEU A 146 -3.09 14.03 -5.99
C LEU A 146 -3.24 12.86 -5.02
N TRP A 147 -3.32 13.11 -3.71
CA TRP A 147 -3.34 12.03 -2.71
C TRP A 147 -4.75 11.55 -2.37
N GLY A 148 -5.77 12.40 -2.51
CA GLY A 148 -7.14 12.06 -2.13
C GLY A 148 -8.08 11.86 -3.31
N LEU A 149 -7.95 12.62 -4.38
CA LEU A 149 -8.87 12.60 -5.51
C LEU A 149 -8.45 11.56 -6.56
N LEU A 150 -7.15 11.50 -6.89
CA LEU A 150 -6.59 10.56 -7.87
C LEU A 150 -6.87 9.08 -7.51
N PRO A 151 -6.60 8.58 -6.29
CA PRO A 151 -6.90 7.18 -5.94
C PRO A 151 -8.41 6.89 -5.94
N ARG A 152 -9.26 7.88 -5.60
CA ARG A 152 -10.72 7.72 -5.67
C ARG A 152 -11.23 7.63 -7.10
N LEU A 153 -10.66 8.42 -8.01
CA LEU A 153 -10.98 8.39 -9.43
C LEU A 153 -10.52 7.07 -10.08
N VAL A 154 -9.31 6.59 -9.76
CA VAL A 154 -8.81 5.29 -10.24
C VAL A 154 -9.63 4.12 -9.70
N ARG A 155 -10.07 4.17 -8.43
CA ARG A 155 -11.00 3.17 -7.87
C ARG A 155 -12.36 3.16 -8.57
N ARG A 156 -12.89 4.33 -8.94
CA ARG A 156 -14.16 4.44 -9.68
C ARG A 156 -14.04 3.98 -11.13
N ALA A 157 -12.86 4.16 -11.73
CA ALA A 157 -12.59 3.78 -13.11
C ALA A 157 -12.29 2.29 -13.29
N SER A 158 -12.08 1.52 -12.21
CA SER A 158 -11.87 0.07 -12.27
C SER A 158 -13.23 -0.63 -12.37
N PRO A 159 -13.71 -1.04 -13.56
CA PRO A 159 -14.95 -1.77 -13.67
C PRO A 159 -14.67 -3.16 -13.10
N GLN A 160 -15.46 -3.53 -12.10
CA GLN A 160 -15.47 -4.88 -11.56
C GLN A 160 -15.57 -5.86 -12.73
N PRO A 161 -14.68 -6.86 -12.88
CA PRO A 161 -14.90 -7.93 -13.83
C PRO A 161 -16.24 -8.55 -13.45
N ARG A 162 -17.30 -8.20 -14.18
CA ARG A 162 -18.60 -8.82 -14.03
C ARG A 162 -18.31 -10.30 -14.14
N THR A 163 -18.56 -11.01 -13.05
CA THR A 163 -18.55 -12.46 -13.02
C THR A 163 -19.82 -12.91 -13.75
N ASP A 164 -19.98 -12.52 -15.01
CA ASP A 164 -21.05 -12.93 -15.92
C ASP A 164 -20.74 -14.33 -16.52
N ALA A 165 -19.83 -15.08 -15.90
CA ALA A 165 -19.65 -16.51 -16.17
C ALA A 165 -20.45 -17.41 -15.20
N ALA A 166 -21.39 -16.84 -14.44
CA ALA A 166 -22.49 -17.60 -13.84
C ALA A 166 -23.56 -18.04 -14.87
N GLY A 167 -23.35 -17.77 -16.16
CA GLY A 167 -24.25 -18.14 -17.27
C GLY A 167 -23.78 -19.30 -18.16
N ALA A 168 -22.68 -19.99 -17.85
CA ALA A 168 -22.31 -21.23 -18.55
C ALA A 168 -22.93 -22.47 -17.88
N GLU A 169 -24.20 -22.32 -17.51
CA GLU A 169 -25.18 -23.38 -17.27
C GLU A 169 -25.53 -24.06 -18.60
N ARG A 170 -24.54 -24.70 -19.23
CA ARG A 170 -24.77 -25.70 -20.29
C ARG A 170 -23.90 -26.92 -20.03
N ALA A 171 -24.32 -27.67 -19.02
CA ALA A 171 -24.04 -29.10 -18.98
C ALA A 171 -24.57 -29.73 -20.28
N PRO A 172 -23.76 -30.45 -21.08
CA PRO A 172 -24.32 -31.28 -22.13
C PRO A 172 -25.04 -32.46 -21.46
N ALA A 173 -26.36 -32.49 -21.65
CA ALA A 173 -27.22 -33.60 -21.28
C ALA A 173 -26.63 -34.91 -21.81
N ARG A 174 -26.37 -35.86 -20.91
CA ARG A 174 -26.13 -37.26 -21.29
C ARG A 174 -27.42 -37.82 -21.88
N PRO A 175 -27.45 -38.38 -23.10
CA PRO A 175 -28.62 -39.11 -23.57
C PRO A 175 -28.63 -40.51 -22.94
N HIS A 176 -29.71 -40.84 -22.26
CA HIS A 176 -30.03 -42.20 -21.84
C HIS A 176 -30.72 -42.99 -22.98
N GLY A 177 -30.13 -44.14 -23.35
CA GLY A 177 -30.81 -45.38 -23.80
C GLY A 177 -30.85 -45.69 -25.32
N PRO A 178 -31.09 -46.96 -25.74
CA PRO A 178 -31.41 -48.16 -24.96
C PRO A 178 -30.50 -49.39 -25.21
N ALA A 179 -30.69 -50.43 -24.40
CA ALA A 179 -30.01 -51.73 -24.45
C ALA A 179 -30.45 -52.63 -25.63
N ARG A 180 -29.50 -53.37 -26.23
CA ARG A 180 -29.64 -54.69 -26.90
C ARG A 180 -28.24 -55.36 -26.87
N ALA A 181 -27.96 -56.35 -26.02
CA ALA A 181 -28.31 -57.78 -26.12
C ALA A 181 -27.50 -58.56 -27.18
N ALA A 182 -27.08 -59.76 -26.78
CA ALA A 182 -26.40 -60.85 -27.51
C ALA A 182 -24.85 -60.76 -27.54
N ALA A 183 -24.15 -61.46 -26.64
CA ALA A 183 -23.87 -62.91 -26.66
C ALA A 183 -22.71 -63.25 -27.59
N ASP A 184 -21.53 -63.52 -27.02
CA ASP A 184 -20.91 -64.84 -27.23
C ASP A 184 -19.88 -65.14 -26.11
N ARG A 185 -20.00 -66.34 -25.55
CA ARG A 185 -19.10 -67.02 -24.60
C ARG A 185 -18.49 -68.19 -25.40
N PRO A 186 -17.58 -69.03 -24.87
CA PRO A 186 -16.52 -68.84 -23.89
C PRO A 186 -15.20 -69.53 -24.34
N ASP A 187 -14.24 -69.58 -23.41
CA ASP A 187 -13.39 -70.74 -23.12
C ASP A 187 -12.04 -70.89 -23.83
N ARG A 188 -10.98 -70.95 -23.01
CA ARG A 188 -9.88 -71.94 -23.01
C ARG A 188 -8.78 -71.48 -22.05
N THR A 189 -8.78 -72.01 -20.82
CA THR A 189 -8.00 -73.20 -20.38
C THR A 189 -6.51 -72.94 -20.25
N GLY A 190 -5.98 -73.23 -19.06
CA GLY A 190 -4.54 -73.30 -18.76
C GLY A 190 -4.23 -72.70 -17.38
N VAL A 191 -4.69 -73.30 -16.28
CA VAL A 191 -3.90 -74.24 -15.46
C VAL A 191 -2.67 -73.56 -14.80
N SER A 192 -2.88 -73.23 -13.51
CA SER A 192 -2.02 -73.27 -12.30
C SER A 192 -0.71 -74.10 -12.33
N PRO A 193 0.13 -74.16 -11.26
CA PRO A 193 0.17 -73.38 -10.00
C PRO A 193 1.62 -73.03 -9.52
N ALA A 194 1.69 -72.48 -8.31
CA ALA A 194 2.67 -72.77 -7.24
C ALA A 194 3.88 -71.83 -7.02
N ALA A 195 3.91 -71.29 -5.79
CA ALA A 195 5.00 -70.60 -5.09
C ALA A 195 6.03 -71.62 -4.51
N PRO A 196 6.88 -71.35 -3.48
CA PRO A 196 7.51 -70.13 -2.94
C PRO A 196 9.04 -70.28 -2.63
N SER A 197 9.64 -69.26 -2.00
CA SER A 197 10.80 -69.25 -1.04
C SER A 197 12.26 -69.28 -1.55
N ARG A 198 13.00 -68.19 -1.31
CA ARG A 198 14.01 -68.02 -0.23
C ARG A 198 14.57 -66.60 -0.22
#